data_AF-A0A960X0J9-F1
#
_entry.id   AF-A0A960X0J9-F1
#
_cell.length_a   1.000
_cell.length_b   1.000
_cell.length_c   1.000
_cell.angle_alpha   90.00
_cell.angle_beta   90.00
_cell.angle_gamma   90.00
#
_symmetry.space_group_name_H-M   'P 1'
#
loop_
_entity.id
_entity.type
_entity.pdbx_description
1 polymer ?
#
loop_
_entity_poly.entity_id
_entity_poly.type
_entity_poly.pdbx_seq_one_letter_code
_entity_poly.pdbx_strand_id
1 'polypeptide(L)'
;YIAPSYIVRSVPANAADNVYCSRLAQSAVHAAMAGKTGMLVGRWQGAFVNLPLELVIHGRRKVDPTHELWHSVLESTGQPPQLR
;
A
#
# COMPACT_ATOMS: atom_id res chain seq x y z
N TYR A 1 5.35 1.00 -27.96
CA TYR A 1 4.63 1.55 -26.79
C TYR A 1 3.72 0.46 -26.24
N ILE A 2 3.76 0.20 -24.93
CA ILE A 2 2.94 -0.82 -24.25
C ILE A 2 2.21 -0.12 -23.10
N ALA A 3 0.88 -0.30 -22.99
CA ALA A 3 0.06 0.29 -21.95
C ALA A 3 -0.66 -0.81 -21.12
N PRO A 4 0.01 -1.39 -20.10
CA PRO A 4 -0.49 -2.58 -19.40
C PRO A 4 -1.48 -2.28 -18.26
N SER A 5 -1.99 -1.05 -18.14
CA SER A 5 -2.78 -0.63 -16.97
C SER A 5 -4.00 -1.50 -16.70
N TYR A 6 -4.73 -1.89 -17.75
CA TYR A 6 -5.89 -2.79 -17.61
C TYR A 6 -5.46 -4.18 -17.16
N ILE A 7 -4.44 -4.75 -17.81
CA ILE A 7 -3.88 -6.08 -17.48
C ILE A 7 -3.47 -6.17 -16.01
N VAL A 8 -2.88 -5.11 -15.45
CA VAL A 8 -2.47 -5.11 -14.03
C VAL A 8 -3.66 -5.01 -13.08
N ARG A 9 -4.74 -4.30 -13.44
CA ARG A 9 -5.86 -3.98 -12.52
C ARG A 9 -7.09 -4.87 -12.68
N SER A 10 -7.21 -5.59 -13.78
CA SER A 10 -8.39 -6.41 -14.09
C SER A 10 -8.21 -7.90 -13.77
N VAL A 11 -7.01 -8.32 -13.40
CA VAL A 11 -6.72 -9.72 -13.08
C VAL A 11 -7.18 -10.07 -11.66
N PRO A 12 -7.59 -11.33 -11.41
CA PRO A 12 -7.92 -11.78 -10.07
C PRO A 12 -6.75 -11.60 -9.09
N ALA A 13 -7.08 -11.34 -7.83
CA ALA A 13 -6.10 -11.30 -6.75
C ALA A 13 -5.39 -12.66 -6.59
N ASN A 14 -4.08 -12.63 -6.34
CA ASN A 14 -3.33 -13.84 -6.03
C ASN A 14 -3.68 -14.36 -4.62
N ALA A 15 -3.19 -15.55 -4.25
CA ALA A 15 -3.48 -16.17 -2.96
C ALA A 15 -3.10 -15.30 -1.75
N ALA A 16 -1.95 -14.60 -1.81
CA ALA A 16 -1.49 -13.74 -0.73
C ALA A 16 -2.40 -12.51 -0.56
N ASP A 17 -2.81 -11.89 -1.66
CA ASP A 17 -3.74 -10.77 -1.68
C ASP A 17 -5.13 -11.19 -1.17
N ASN A 18 -5.61 -12.39 -1.54
CA ASN A 18 -6.88 -12.92 -1.02
C ASN A 18 -6.85 -13.09 0.51
N VAL A 19 -5.77 -13.66 1.07
CA VAL A 19 -5.59 -13.78 2.53
C VAL A 19 -5.51 -12.40 3.19
N TYR A 20 -4.77 -11.47 2.59
CA TYR A 20 -4.61 -10.11 3.11
C TYR A 20 -5.94 -9.36 3.15
N CYS A 21 -6.69 -9.35 2.04
CA CYS A 21 -8.01 -8.71 1.95
C CYS A 21 -9.02 -9.33 2.92
N SER A 22 -8.99 -10.65 3.10
CA SER A 22 -9.88 -11.33 4.06
C SER A 22 -9.61 -10.87 5.49
N ARG A 23 -8.33 -10.75 5.89
CA ARG A 23 -7.94 -10.27 7.23
C ARG A 23 -8.25 -8.79 7.44
N LEU A 24 -8.06 -7.95 6.42
CA LEU A 24 -8.48 -6.55 6.45
C LEU A 24 -9.99 -6.43 6.67
N ALA A 25 -10.78 -7.18 5.90
CA ALA A 25 -12.25 -7.15 5.99
C ALA A 25 -12.74 -7.60 7.37
N GLN A 26 -12.22 -8.70 7.90
CA GLN A 26 -12.56 -9.18 9.26
C GLN A 26 -12.22 -8.13 10.33
N SER A 27 -11.04 -7.51 10.25
CA SER A 27 -10.64 -6.46 11.19
C SER A 27 -11.53 -5.22 11.10
N ALA A 28 -11.95 -4.85 9.89
CA ALA A 28 -12.89 -3.74 9.66
C ALA A 28 -14.27 -4.04 10.24
N VAL A 29 -14.80 -5.26 10.03
CA VAL A 29 -16.07 -5.69 10.62
C VAL A 29 -15.99 -5.69 12.14
N HIS A 30 -14.93 -6.23 12.75
CA HIS A 30 -14.77 -6.18 14.21
C HIS A 30 -14.73 -4.75 14.74
N ALA A 31 -14.02 -3.84 14.06
CA ALA A 31 -13.99 -2.43 14.45
C ALA A 31 -15.37 -1.77 14.37
N ALA A 32 -16.10 -2.02 13.27
CA ALA A 32 -17.46 -1.51 13.09
C ALA A 32 -18.45 -2.05 14.14
N MET A 33 -18.40 -3.36 14.42
CA MET A 33 -19.22 -4.00 15.46
C MET A 33 -18.90 -3.51 16.87
N ALA A 34 -17.66 -3.04 17.11
CA ALA A 34 -17.27 -2.36 18.34
C ALA A 34 -17.66 -0.86 18.38
N GLY A 35 -18.44 -0.39 17.40
CA GLY A 35 -18.93 1.00 17.32
C GLY A 35 -17.92 2.02 16.77
N LYS A 36 -16.80 1.58 16.20
CA LYS A 36 -15.81 2.50 15.60
C LYS A 36 -16.27 2.95 14.22
N THR A 37 -16.20 4.25 13.98
CA THR A 37 -16.57 4.90 12.71
C THR A 37 -15.51 5.93 12.33
N GLY A 38 -15.58 6.49 11.12
CA GLY A 38 -14.64 7.53 10.66
C GLY A 38 -13.18 7.08 10.59
N MET A 39 -12.94 5.77 10.40
CA MET A 39 -11.61 5.16 10.40
C MET A 39 -11.42 4.18 9.24
N LEU A 40 -10.15 3.95 8.90
CA LEU A 40 -9.68 2.93 7.96
C LEU A 40 -8.90 1.86 8.71
N VAL A 41 -9.02 0.60 8.29
CA VAL A 41 -8.13 -0.47 8.72
C VAL A 41 -6.95 -0.57 7.78
N GLY A 42 -5.74 -0.47 8.32
CA GLY A 42 -4.49 -0.66 7.57
C GLY A 42 -3.60 -1.70 8.24
N ARG A 43 -2.50 -2.08 7.57
CA ARG A 43 -1.45 -2.91 8.16
C ARG A 43 -0.20 -2.08 8.39
N TRP A 44 0.29 -2.06 9.62
CA TRP A 44 1.50 -1.35 10.03
C TRP A 44 2.39 -2.28 10.85
N GLN A 45 3.65 -2.44 10.43
CA GLN A 45 4.64 -3.33 11.07
C GLN A 45 4.10 -4.72 11.43
N GLY A 46 3.35 -5.33 10.49
CA GLY A 46 2.81 -6.68 10.68
C GLY A 46 1.44 -6.75 11.37
N ALA A 47 1.01 -5.69 12.07
CA ALA A 47 -0.26 -5.63 12.79
C ALA A 47 -1.35 -4.88 12.00
N PHE A 48 -2.61 -5.23 12.25
CA PHE A 48 -3.76 -4.47 11.74
C PHE A 48 -4.13 -3.34 12.70
N VAL A 49 -4.23 -2.12 12.19
CA VAL A 49 -4.43 -0.89 12.97
C VAL A 49 -5.63 -0.11 12.45
N ASN A 50 -6.29 0.60 13.36
CA ASN A 50 -7.38 1.52 13.07
C ASN A 50 -6.82 2.93 12.95
N LEU A 51 -7.03 3.59 11.82
CA LEU A 51 -6.49 4.91 11.52
C LEU A 51 -7.64 5.89 11.27
N PRO A 52 -7.69 7.06 11.95
CA PRO A 52 -8.67 8.09 11.64
C PRO A 52 -8.58 8.53 10.18
N LEU A 53 -9.72 8.70 9.50
CA LEU A 53 -9.73 9.06 8.08
C LEU A 53 -9.02 10.39 7.80
N GLU A 54 -9.15 11.38 8.70
CA GLU A 54 -8.44 12.66 8.60
C GLU A 54 -6.91 12.50 8.49
N LEU A 55 -6.34 11.55 9.24
CA LEU A 55 -4.91 11.25 9.17
C LEU A 55 -4.55 10.57 7.85
N VAL A 56 -5.41 9.69 7.35
CA VAL A 56 -5.18 8.94 6.10
C VAL A 56 -5.13 9.87 4.88
N ILE A 57 -6.00 10.88 4.85
CA ILE A 57 -6.07 11.82 3.71
C ILE A 57 -5.07 12.97 3.80
N HIS A 58 -4.42 13.17 4.95
CA HIS A 58 -3.47 14.27 5.16
C HIS A 58 -2.25 14.22 4.23
N GLY A 59 -1.83 13.02 3.80
CA GLY A 59 -0.68 12.85 2.93
C GLY A 59 -0.60 11.49 2.28
N ARG A 60 0.28 11.36 1.29
CA ARG A 60 0.51 10.11 0.56
C ARG A 60 1.95 9.65 0.71
N ARG A 61 2.16 8.33 0.85
CA ARG A 61 3.51 7.74 0.83
C ARG A 61 4.13 7.98 -0.55
N LYS A 62 5.32 8.59 -0.57
CA LYS A 62 6.16 8.73 -1.77
C LYS A 62 7.38 7.83 -1.61
N VAL A 63 7.97 7.42 -2.73
CA VAL A 63 9.30 6.80 -2.72
C VAL A 63 10.30 7.86 -2.29
N ASP A 64 11.15 7.52 -1.33
CA ASP A 64 12.25 8.37 -0.89
C ASP A 64 13.48 8.11 -1.79
N PRO A 65 13.96 9.10 -2.56
CA PRO A 65 15.13 8.94 -3.43
C PRO A 65 16.44 8.71 -2.69
N THR A 66 16.47 8.90 -1.38
CA THR A 66 17.67 8.73 -0.54
C THR A 66 17.69 7.40 0.21
N HIS A 67 16.64 6.58 0.06
CA HIS A 67 16.51 5.31 0.76
C HIS A 67 16.80 4.11 -0.13
N GLU A 68 17.07 2.97 0.51
CA GLU A 68 17.48 1.70 -0.11
C GLU A 68 16.65 1.31 -1.34
N LEU A 69 15.32 1.43 -1.29
CA LEU A 69 14.45 1.07 -2.42
C LEU A 69 14.84 1.80 -3.71
N TRP A 70 15.16 3.09 -3.63
CA TRP A 70 15.56 3.86 -4.81
C TRP A 70 17.01 3.57 -5.21
N HIS A 71 17.90 3.34 -4.25
CA HIS A 71 19.27 2.93 -4.53
C HIS A 71 19.34 1.60 -5.29
N SER A 72 18.52 0.60 -4.92
CA SER A 72 18.44 -0.66 -5.67
C SER A 72 18.02 -0.46 -7.14
N VAL A 73 17.18 0.54 -7.42
CA VAL A 73 16.79 0.90 -8.79
C VAL A 73 17.98 1.50 -9.55
N LEU A 74 18.71 2.44 -8.94
CA LEU A 74 19.89 3.06 -9.56
C LEU A 74 20.98 2.02 -9.87
N GLU A 75 21.25 1.11 -8.94
CA GLU A 75 22.22 0.02 -9.11
C GLU A 75 21.80 -0.94 -10.22
N SER A 76 20.54 -1.36 -10.25
CA SER A 76 20.02 -2.31 -11.23
C SER A 76 19.96 -1.72 -12.65
N THR A 77 19.78 -0.41 -12.76
CA THR A 77 19.64 0.29 -14.06
C THR A 77 20.93 0.95 -14.53
N GLY A 78 21.92 1.16 -13.66
CA GLY A 78 23.15 1.90 -13.95
C GLY A 78 22.94 3.41 -14.17
N GLN A 79 21.76 3.94 -13.82
CA GLN A 79 21.45 5.36 -14.03
C GLN A 79 22.18 6.25 -13.01
N PRO A 80 22.57 7.48 -13.41
CA PRO A 80 23.13 8.42 -12.46
C PRO A 80 22.06 8.85 -11.42
N PRO A 81 22.45 9.17 -10.17
CA PRO A 81 21.52 9.60 -9.13
C PRO A 81 20.73 10.87 -9.48
N GLN A 82 21.27 11.67 -10.40
CA GLN A 82 20.66 12.89 -10.91
C GLN A 82 20.73 12.86 -12.43
N LEU A 83 19.57 12.91 -13.08
CA LEU A 83 19.48 13.16 -14.52
C LEU A 83 19.78 14.65 -14.74
N ARG A 84 20.77 14.95 -15.59
CA ARG A 84 21.09 16.33 -16.01
C ARG A 84 20.02 16.88 -16.94
#